data_AF-A0A2H9Q021-F1
#
_entry.id   AF-A0A2H9Q021-F1
#
_cell.length_a   1.000
_cell.length_b   1.000
_cell.length_c   1.000
_cell.angle_alpha   90.00
_cell.angle_beta   90.00
_cell.angle_gamma   90.00
#
_symmetry.space_group_name_H-M   'P 1'
#
loop_
_entity.id
_entity.type
_entity.pdbx_description
1 polymer ?
#
loop_
_entity_poly.entity_id
_entity_poly.type
_entity_poly.pdbx_seq_one_letter_code
_entity_poly.pdbx_strand_id
1 'polypeptide(L)'
;MNIFQKIGGIVTKPAKTFKEISKEKLTDAFAFYALIIIVPVFLLALFIALGLSIFTGMIGGAGLSAATGFGGFFIMLFSGYIGRFIGFFIGGLIIYLGVLIFSKARGLETTYKALAYSSTPGILLGWIPYVGFLAGIWGLVLAIIGIKEVYKIKTGQAVASVLVIPIVLILIFVIIALILGVGLLSYFTGLNAVT
;
A
#
# COMPACT_ATOMS: atom_id res chain seq x y z
N MET A 1 20.57 -7.64 9.49
CA MET A 1 20.20 -8.86 8.73
C MET A 1 20.29 -8.57 7.24
N ASN A 2 20.58 -9.57 6.39
CA ASN A 2 20.47 -9.38 4.94
C ASN A 2 18.99 -9.31 4.49
N ILE A 3 18.73 -8.87 3.24
CA ILE A 3 17.35 -8.70 2.73
C ILE A 3 16.53 -10.00 2.78
N PHE A 4 17.11 -11.13 2.37
CA PHE A 4 16.40 -12.41 2.32
C PHE A 4 16.04 -12.94 3.71
N GLN A 5 16.93 -12.76 4.68
CA GLN A 5 16.67 -13.08 6.08
C GLN A 5 15.55 -12.21 6.65
N LYS A 6 15.47 -10.93 6.26
CA LYS A 6 14.36 -10.04 6.66
C LYS A 6 13.04 -10.53 6.08
N ILE A 7 12.98 -10.78 4.78
CA ILE A 7 11.77 -11.26 4.11
C ILE A 7 11.30 -12.59 4.71
N GLY A 8 12.19 -13.58 4.78
CA GLY A 8 11.87 -14.90 5.33
C GLY A 8 11.50 -14.85 6.81
N GLY A 9 12.19 -14.02 7.60
CA GLY A 9 11.93 -13.83 9.03
C GLY A 9 10.58 -13.18 9.30
N ILE A 10 10.23 -12.13 8.55
CA ILE A 10 8.92 -11.46 8.65
C ILE A 10 7.78 -12.46 8.38
N VAL A 11 7.95 -13.33 7.38
CA VAL A 11 6.91 -14.30 7.01
C VAL A 11 6.83 -15.45 8.01
N THR A 12 7.95 -15.96 8.51
CA THR A 12 7.98 -17.19 9.33
C THR A 12 7.98 -16.95 10.84
N LYS A 13 8.64 -15.90 11.32
CA LYS A 13 8.85 -15.60 12.75
C LYS A 13 8.68 -14.10 13.03
N PRO A 14 7.51 -13.52 12.71
CA PRO A 14 7.30 -12.08 12.66
C PRO A 14 7.64 -11.37 13.97
N ALA A 15 7.15 -11.84 15.11
CA ALA A 15 7.40 -11.18 16.40
C ALA A 15 8.90 -11.09 16.74
N LYS A 16 9.67 -12.16 16.48
CA LYS A 16 11.12 -12.17 16.70
C LYS A 16 11.81 -11.21 15.73
N THR A 17 11.44 -11.24 14.45
CA THR A 17 12.04 -10.37 13.44
C THR A 17 11.71 -8.90 13.69
N PHE A 18 10.49 -8.55 14.09
CA PHE A 18 10.13 -7.18 14.48
C PHE A 18 10.95 -6.68 15.67
N LYS A 19 11.22 -7.53 16.66
CA LYS A 19 12.08 -7.18 17.78
C LYS A 19 13.52 -6.91 17.36
N GLU A 20 14.05 -7.68 16.41
CA GLU A 20 15.40 -7.49 15.87
C GLU A 20 15.50 -6.22 15.02
N ILE A 21 14.59 -6.02 14.05
CA ILE A 21 14.61 -4.86 13.14
C ILE A 21 14.19 -3.55 13.81
N SER A 22 13.50 -3.58 14.96
CA SER A 22 13.19 -2.38 15.74
C SER A 22 14.43 -1.61 16.19
N LYS A 23 15.56 -2.32 16.32
CA LYS A 23 16.86 -1.78 16.72
C LYS A 23 17.63 -1.15 15.57
N GLU A 24 17.23 -1.40 14.32
CA GLU A 24 17.88 -0.84 13.13
C GLU A 24 17.51 0.64 12.94
N LYS A 25 18.28 1.37 12.12
CA LYS A 25 18.00 2.78 11.84
C LYS A 25 16.79 2.90 10.90
N LEU A 26 16.13 4.05 10.92
CA LEU A 26 15.01 4.32 10.00
C LEU A 26 15.46 4.24 8.54
N THR A 27 16.68 4.70 8.26
CA THR A 27 17.32 4.62 6.93
C THR A 27 17.39 3.19 6.39
N ASP A 28 17.63 2.20 7.26
CA ASP A 28 17.73 0.80 6.86
C ASP A 28 16.36 0.24 6.46
N ALA A 29 15.30 0.67 7.14
CA ALA A 29 13.92 0.33 6.80
C ALA A 29 13.48 0.99 5.49
N PHE A 30 13.88 2.24 5.26
CA PHE A 30 13.62 2.94 4.00
C PHE A 30 14.38 2.34 2.83
N ALA A 31 15.66 1.99 3.00
CA ALA A 31 16.44 1.29 1.98
C ALA A 31 15.82 -0.08 1.65
N PHE A 32 15.38 -0.82 2.67
CA PHE A 32 14.64 -2.07 2.49
C PHE A 32 13.36 -1.84 1.66
N TYR A 33 12.52 -0.88 2.07
CA TYR A 33 11.28 -0.56 1.37
C TYR A 33 11.53 -0.13 -0.09
N ALA A 34 12.47 0.79 -0.30
CA ALA A 34 12.88 1.28 -1.62
C ALA A 34 13.27 0.14 -2.56
N LEU A 35 14.01 -0.85 -2.05
CA LEU A 35 14.46 -1.99 -2.83
C LEU A 35 13.32 -2.96 -3.18
N ILE A 36 12.45 -3.29 -2.21
CA ILE A 36 11.38 -4.27 -2.45
C ILE A 36 10.27 -3.76 -3.36
N ILE A 37 10.06 -2.43 -3.46
CA ILE A 37 9.02 -1.88 -4.34
C ILE A 37 9.42 -1.84 -5.82
N ILE A 38 10.71 -2.02 -6.15
CA ILE A 38 11.19 -2.01 -7.54
C ILE A 38 10.48 -3.10 -8.35
N VAL A 39 10.42 -4.32 -7.80
CA VAL A 39 9.81 -5.48 -8.46
C VAL A 39 8.35 -5.23 -8.84
N PRO A 40 7.45 -4.87 -7.90
CA PRO A 40 6.04 -4.66 -8.26
C PRO A 40 5.79 -3.39 -9.08
N VAL A 41 6.64 -2.36 -9.01
CA VAL A 41 6.54 -1.21 -9.93
C VAL A 41 6.88 -1.63 -11.35
N PHE A 42 7.96 -2.39 -11.51
CA PHE A 42 8.36 -2.91 -12.81
C PHE A 42 7.28 -3.82 -13.40
N LEU A 43 6.77 -4.76 -12.61
CA LEU A 43 5.70 -5.66 -13.03
C LEU A 43 4.43 -4.89 -13.43
N LEU A 44 4.02 -3.89 -12.63
CA LEU A 44 2.84 -3.08 -12.96
C LEU A 44 3.01 -2.31 -14.27
N ALA A 45 4.15 -1.65 -14.46
CA ALA A 45 4.44 -0.93 -15.70
C ALA A 45 4.47 -1.86 -16.91
N LEU A 46 5.04 -3.07 -16.74
CA LEU A 46 5.06 -4.10 -17.78
C LEU A 46 3.65 -4.58 -18.14
N PHE A 47 2.81 -4.91 -17.14
CA PHE A 47 1.43 -5.35 -17.38
C PHE A 47 0.60 -4.29 -18.08
N ILE A 48 0.73 -3.02 -17.67
CA ILE A 48 0.02 -1.92 -18.30
C ILE A 48 0.50 -1.72 -19.74
N ALA A 49 1.82 -1.72 -19.97
CA ALA A 49 2.38 -1.56 -21.32
C ALA A 49 1.92 -2.68 -22.27
N LEU A 50 1.96 -3.94 -21.81
CA LEU A 50 1.49 -5.09 -22.59
C LEU A 50 -0.03 -5.03 -22.83
N GLY A 51 -0.81 -4.75 -21.79
CA GLY A 51 -2.28 -4.66 -21.89
C GLY A 51 -2.72 -3.56 -22.85
N LEU A 52 -2.11 -2.38 -22.76
CA LEU A 52 -2.39 -1.27 -23.68
C LEU A 52 -1.97 -1.60 -25.11
N SER A 53 -0.84 -2.30 -25.32
CA SER A 53 -0.38 -2.69 -26.65
C SER A 53 -1.32 -3.70 -27.33
N ILE A 54 -1.86 -4.65 -26.57
CA ILE A 54 -2.88 -5.58 -27.08
C ILE A 54 -4.17 -4.80 -27.41
N PHE A 55 -4.60 -3.92 -26.51
CA PHE A 55 -5.81 -3.13 -26.67
C PHE A 55 -5.75 -2.22 -27.91
N THR A 56 -4.63 -1.54 -28.15
CA THR A 56 -4.44 -0.66 -29.32
C THR A 56 -4.44 -1.43 -30.63
N GLY A 57 -3.82 -2.62 -30.65
CA GLY A 57 -3.85 -3.53 -31.79
C GLY A 57 -5.27 -4.00 -32.13
N MET A 58 -6.14 -4.19 -31.14
CA MET A 58 -7.53 -4.61 -31.34
C MET A 58 -8.43 -3.50 -31.92
N ILE A 59 -8.21 -2.23 -31.55
CA ILE A 59 -9.07 -1.10 -31.97
C ILE A 59 -8.52 -0.31 -33.17
N GLY A 60 -7.42 -0.78 -33.79
CA GLY A 60 -6.78 -0.09 -34.93
C GLY A 60 -6.25 1.31 -34.59
N GLY A 61 -6.05 1.60 -33.30
CA GLY A 61 -5.86 2.96 -32.79
C GLY A 61 -4.42 3.46 -32.91
N ALA A 62 -4.10 4.19 -33.98
CA ALA A 62 -2.82 4.88 -34.17
C ALA A 62 -2.52 5.99 -33.12
N GLY A 63 -3.52 6.39 -32.33
CA GLY A 63 -3.44 7.54 -31.42
C GLY A 63 -2.83 7.30 -30.02
N LEU A 64 -2.59 6.04 -29.62
CA LEU A 64 -2.11 5.71 -28.26
C LEU A 64 -0.59 5.42 -28.20
N SER A 65 0.15 5.72 -29.26
CA SER A 65 1.57 5.35 -29.42
C SER A 65 2.51 6.06 -28.42
N ALA A 66 2.15 7.24 -27.92
CA ALA A 66 2.94 7.98 -26.93
C ALA A 66 2.85 7.39 -25.51
N ALA A 67 1.71 6.78 -25.15
CA ALA A 67 1.50 6.17 -23.83
C ALA A 67 2.08 4.75 -23.72
N THR A 68 2.28 4.07 -24.86
CA THR A 68 2.80 2.70 -24.95
C THR A 68 4.25 2.62 -25.42
N GLY A 69 4.83 3.74 -25.89
CA GLY A 69 6.23 3.82 -26.30
C GLY A 69 7.20 3.78 -25.13
N PHE A 70 8.49 3.64 -25.44
CA PHE A 70 9.59 3.55 -24.47
C PHE A 70 9.54 4.70 -23.43
N GLY A 71 9.27 5.94 -23.87
CA GLY A 71 9.12 7.08 -22.96
C GLY A 71 7.94 6.94 -21.98
N GLY A 72 6.78 6.48 -22.45
CA GLY A 72 5.60 6.25 -21.60
C GLY A 72 5.85 5.20 -20.52
N PHE A 73 6.58 4.14 -20.85
CA PHE A 73 6.98 3.10 -19.90
C PHE A 73 7.81 3.68 -18.73
N PHE A 74 8.81 4.52 -19.00
CA PHE A 74 9.61 5.13 -17.94
C PHE A 74 8.84 6.14 -17.11
N ILE A 75 7.91 6.90 -17.71
CA ILE A 75 7.01 7.79 -16.97
C ILE A 75 6.14 6.96 -16.00
N MET A 76 5.60 5.82 -16.45
CA MET A 76 4.82 4.91 -15.60
C MET A 76 5.67 4.29 -14.48
N LEU A 77 6.89 3.85 -14.78
CA LEU A 77 7.82 3.34 -13.76
C LEU A 77 8.10 4.39 -12.69
N PHE A 78 8.47 5.61 -13.10
CA PHE A 78 8.85 6.67 -12.18
C PHE A 78 7.66 7.15 -11.34
N SER A 79 6.52 7.40 -11.98
CA SER A 79 5.29 7.79 -11.28
C SER A 79 4.77 6.69 -10.35
N GLY A 80 4.85 5.42 -10.75
CA GLY A 80 4.49 4.28 -9.90
C GLY A 80 5.39 4.14 -8.68
N TYR A 81 6.71 4.36 -8.84
CA TYR A 81 7.67 4.37 -7.75
C TYR A 81 7.39 5.50 -6.75
N ILE A 82 7.20 6.72 -7.25
CA ILE A 82 6.84 7.89 -6.43
C ILE A 82 5.51 7.67 -5.71
N GLY A 83 4.48 7.21 -6.43
CA GLY A 83 3.16 6.96 -5.89
C GLY A 83 3.18 5.97 -4.72
N ARG A 84 4.02 4.93 -4.78
CA ARG A 84 4.21 3.98 -3.67
C ARG A 84 4.91 4.59 -2.46
N PHE A 85 5.83 5.53 -2.66
CA PHE A 85 6.44 6.28 -1.56
C PHE A 85 5.44 7.23 -0.92
N ILE A 86 4.66 7.96 -1.72
CA ILE A 86 3.57 8.81 -1.23
C ILE A 86 2.59 7.98 -0.40
N GLY A 87 2.14 6.84 -0.92
CA GLY A 87 1.24 5.94 -0.21
C GLY A 87 1.85 5.40 1.09
N PHE A 88 3.14 5.11 1.11
CA PHE A 88 3.86 4.70 2.31
C PHE A 88 3.89 5.78 3.39
N PHE A 89 4.19 7.03 3.02
CA PHE A 89 4.17 8.16 3.95
C PHE A 89 2.76 8.44 4.49
N ILE A 90 1.76 8.48 3.60
CA ILE A 90 0.37 8.69 4.00
C ILE A 90 -0.10 7.56 4.92
N GLY A 91 0.14 6.30 4.55
CA GLY A 91 -0.23 5.13 5.35
C GLY A 91 0.45 5.10 6.72
N GLY A 92 1.73 5.47 6.79
CA GLY A 92 2.46 5.58 8.05
C GLY A 92 1.90 6.67 8.96
N LEU A 93 1.52 7.84 8.40
CA LEU A 93 0.85 8.88 9.17
C LEU A 93 -0.51 8.43 9.69
N ILE A 94 -1.31 7.75 8.86
CA ILE A 94 -2.63 7.24 9.27
C ILE A 94 -2.50 6.26 10.44
N ILE A 95 -1.57 5.30 10.35
CA ILE A 95 -1.31 4.34 11.44
C ILE A 95 -0.79 5.09 12.67
N TYR A 96 0.12 6.05 12.49
CA TYR A 96 0.66 6.83 13.59
C TYR A 96 -0.43 7.64 14.32
N LEU A 97 -1.41 8.21 13.61
CA LEU A 97 -2.59 8.83 14.21
C LEU A 97 -3.37 7.82 15.06
N GLY A 98 -3.60 6.61 14.54
CA GLY A 98 -4.20 5.53 15.32
C GLY A 98 -3.39 5.16 16.57
N VAL A 99 -2.07 5.13 16.47
CA VAL A 99 -1.18 4.88 17.63
C VAL A 99 -1.35 5.98 18.68
N LEU A 100 -1.35 7.25 18.28
CA LEU A 100 -1.54 8.39 19.19
C LEU A 100 -2.89 8.34 19.91
N ILE A 101 -3.96 7.99 19.21
CA ILE A 101 -5.33 7.96 19.75
C ILE A 101 -5.54 6.78 20.70
N PHE A 102 -5.20 5.55 20.27
CA PHE A 102 -5.60 4.33 20.98
C PHE A 102 -4.55 3.80 21.96
N SER A 103 -3.28 4.20 21.80
CA SER A 103 -2.18 3.74 22.66
C SER A 103 -1.45 4.85 23.40
N LYS A 104 -1.58 6.11 22.93
CA LYS A 104 -0.82 7.29 23.41
C LYS A 104 0.70 7.15 23.30
N ALA A 105 1.20 6.08 22.66
CA ALA A 105 2.61 5.88 22.39
C ALA A 105 3.12 6.86 21.33
N ARG A 106 4.43 7.13 21.33
CA ARG A 106 5.06 8.10 20.44
C ARG A 106 6.26 7.53 19.72
N GLY A 107 6.56 8.11 18.56
CA GLY A 107 7.72 7.78 17.74
C GLY A 107 7.30 7.48 16.31
N LEU A 108 7.21 8.50 15.47
CA LEU A 108 6.81 8.35 14.07
C LEU A 108 7.74 7.39 13.31
N GLU A 109 9.05 7.46 13.58
CA GLU A 109 10.04 6.56 12.99
C GLU A 109 9.73 5.08 13.26
N THR A 110 9.25 4.78 14.46
CA THR A 110 8.86 3.43 14.87
C THR A 110 7.71 2.90 14.03
N THR A 111 6.70 3.74 13.76
CA THR A 111 5.57 3.37 12.88
C THR A 111 6.08 3.07 11.47
N TYR A 112 6.95 3.91 10.93
CA TYR A 112 7.50 3.70 9.59
C TYR A 112 8.37 2.46 9.47
N LYS A 113 9.18 2.15 10.49
CA LYS A 113 9.91 0.88 10.53
C LYS A 113 8.94 -0.29 10.50
N ALA A 114 7.94 -0.31 11.39
CA ALA A 114 6.95 -1.37 11.44
C ALA A 114 6.23 -1.54 10.09
N LEU A 115 5.82 -0.44 9.47
CA LEU A 115 5.11 -0.42 8.20
C LEU A 115 5.96 -0.91 7.02
N ALA A 116 7.23 -0.49 6.95
CA ALA A 116 8.14 -0.87 5.86
C ALA A 116 8.28 -2.40 5.79
N TYR A 117 8.35 -3.05 6.95
CA TYR A 117 8.51 -4.49 7.06
C TYR A 117 7.18 -5.25 6.96
N SER A 118 6.10 -4.76 7.59
CA SER A 118 4.80 -5.44 7.53
C SER A 118 4.19 -5.45 6.13
N SER A 119 4.49 -4.45 5.31
CA SER A 119 3.98 -4.35 3.94
C SER A 119 4.61 -5.36 2.98
N THR A 120 5.69 -6.04 3.39
CA THR A 120 6.49 -6.95 2.53
C THR A 120 5.64 -7.98 1.76
N PRO A 121 4.72 -8.74 2.39
CA PRO A 121 3.95 -9.75 1.66
C PRO A 121 3.06 -9.12 0.59
N GLY A 122 2.36 -8.02 0.92
CA GLY A 122 1.53 -7.31 -0.04
C GLY A 122 2.32 -6.69 -1.18
N ILE A 123 3.53 -6.20 -0.91
CA ILE A 123 4.42 -5.63 -1.94
C ILE A 123 4.90 -6.72 -2.91
N LEU A 124 5.36 -7.86 -2.39
CA LEU A 124 5.99 -8.92 -3.20
C LEU A 124 4.99 -9.84 -3.88
N LEU A 125 3.84 -10.11 -3.24
CA LEU A 125 2.86 -11.09 -3.69
C LEU A 125 1.54 -10.45 -4.14
N GLY A 126 1.37 -9.13 -3.94
CA GLY A 126 0.12 -8.41 -4.24
C GLY A 126 -0.30 -8.44 -5.70
N TRP A 127 0.63 -8.71 -6.62
CA TRP A 127 0.34 -8.79 -8.06
C TRP A 127 -0.29 -10.12 -8.48
N ILE A 128 -0.22 -11.16 -7.64
CA ILE A 128 -0.76 -12.48 -7.96
C ILE A 128 -2.26 -12.51 -7.63
N PRO A 129 -3.16 -12.84 -8.57
CA PRO A 129 -4.59 -12.97 -8.29
C PRO A 129 -4.87 -13.93 -7.12
N TYR A 130 -5.85 -13.58 -6.27
CA TYR A 130 -6.23 -14.28 -5.02
C TYR A 130 -5.15 -14.33 -3.93
N VAL A 131 -3.91 -14.67 -4.28
CA VAL A 131 -2.76 -14.68 -3.36
C VAL A 131 -2.45 -13.27 -2.86
N GLY A 132 -2.57 -12.25 -3.71
CA GLY A 132 -2.36 -10.86 -3.33
C GLY A 132 -3.33 -10.38 -2.25
N PHE A 133 -4.57 -10.86 -2.28
CA PHE A 133 -5.56 -10.58 -1.23
C PHE A 133 -5.14 -11.20 0.11
N LEU A 134 -4.76 -12.50 0.10
CA LEU A 134 -4.24 -13.18 1.29
C LEU A 134 -2.95 -12.52 1.82
N ALA A 135 -2.07 -12.09 0.93
CA ALA A 135 -0.84 -11.38 1.27
C ALA A 135 -1.12 -10.01 1.88
N GLY A 136 -2.16 -9.32 1.43
CA GLY A 136 -2.65 -8.08 2.03
C GLY A 136 -3.16 -8.30 3.45
N ILE A 137 -3.99 -9.34 3.67
CA ILE A 137 -4.46 -9.72 5.00
C ILE A 137 -3.28 -10.05 5.91
N TRP A 138 -2.34 -10.86 5.43
CA TRP A 138 -1.14 -11.18 6.19
C TRP A 138 -0.32 -9.93 6.51
N GLY A 139 -0.18 -9.00 5.58
CA GLY A 139 0.46 -7.70 5.81
C GLY A 139 -0.20 -6.89 6.92
N LEU A 140 -1.53 -6.91 7.03
CA LEU A 140 -2.27 -6.28 8.13
C LEU A 140 -1.97 -6.95 9.47
N VAL A 141 -1.97 -8.30 9.51
CA VAL A 141 -1.60 -9.06 10.71
C VAL A 141 -0.17 -8.71 11.15
N LEU A 142 0.76 -8.63 10.21
CA LEU A 142 2.14 -8.22 10.49
C LEU A 142 2.23 -6.77 10.98
N ALA A 143 1.40 -5.86 10.47
CA ALA A 143 1.38 -4.48 10.93
C ALA A 143 0.92 -4.40 12.39
N ILE A 144 -0.11 -5.17 12.76
CA ILE A 144 -0.58 -5.28 14.15
C ILE A 144 0.53 -5.86 15.04
N ILE A 145 1.18 -6.94 14.64
CA ILE A 145 2.30 -7.54 15.39
C ILE A 145 3.45 -6.54 15.52
N GLY A 146 3.84 -5.87 14.43
CA GLY A 146 4.93 -4.90 14.41
C GLY A 146 4.64 -3.72 15.34
N ILE A 147 3.47 -3.11 15.25
CA ILE A 147 3.07 -2.00 16.14
C ILE A 147 3.03 -2.47 17.59
N LYS A 148 2.44 -3.63 17.87
CA LYS A 148 2.38 -4.20 19.22
C LYS A 148 3.78 -4.41 19.81
N GLU A 149 4.67 -5.07 19.09
CA GLU A 149 5.99 -5.46 19.60
C GLU A 149 6.94 -4.25 19.71
N VAL A 150 6.88 -3.30 18.77
CA VAL A 150 7.80 -2.15 18.80
C VAL A 150 7.35 -1.08 19.80
N TYR A 151 6.04 -0.83 19.94
CA TYR A 151 5.53 0.09 20.97
C TYR A 151 5.31 -0.58 22.34
N LYS A 152 5.40 -1.91 22.42
CA LYS A 152 5.14 -2.71 23.64
C LYS A 152 3.75 -2.45 24.23
N ILE A 153 2.73 -2.40 23.38
CA ILE A 153 1.35 -2.11 23.75
C ILE A 153 0.48 -3.38 23.78
N LYS A 154 -0.73 -3.29 24.33
CA LYS A 154 -1.69 -4.41 24.33
C LYS A 154 -2.17 -4.69 22.90
N THR A 155 -2.46 -5.97 22.60
CA THR A 155 -2.95 -6.39 21.28
C THR A 155 -4.17 -5.60 20.81
N GLY A 156 -5.16 -5.38 21.68
CA GLY A 156 -6.36 -4.61 21.34
C GLY A 156 -6.06 -3.15 20.95
N GLN A 157 -5.04 -2.54 21.57
CA GLN A 157 -4.61 -1.18 21.20
C GLN A 157 -3.93 -1.19 19.83
N ALA A 158 -3.06 -2.17 19.55
CA ALA A 158 -2.41 -2.30 18.25
C ALA A 158 -3.42 -2.56 17.12
N VAL A 159 -4.41 -3.43 17.36
CA VAL A 159 -5.52 -3.68 16.43
C VAL A 159 -6.29 -2.38 16.14
N ALA A 160 -6.66 -1.64 17.19
CA ALA A 160 -7.39 -0.38 17.03
C ALA A 160 -6.57 0.67 16.25
N SER A 161 -5.28 0.82 16.58
CA SER A 161 -4.38 1.75 15.90
C SER A 161 -4.18 1.44 14.42
N VAL A 162 -4.13 0.17 14.05
CA VAL A 162 -3.90 -0.25 12.66
C VAL A 162 -5.19 -0.26 11.83
N LEU A 163 -6.36 -0.52 12.43
CA LEU A 163 -7.59 -0.75 11.67
C LEU A 163 -8.59 0.40 11.70
N VAL A 164 -8.80 1.07 12.85
CA VAL A 164 -9.95 1.98 13.00
C VAL A 164 -9.84 3.18 12.07
N ILE A 165 -8.69 3.87 12.06
CA ILE A 165 -8.52 5.08 11.23
C ILE A 165 -8.55 4.74 9.73
N PRO A 166 -7.82 3.71 9.22
CA PRO A 166 -7.94 3.32 7.83
C PRO A 166 -9.37 2.94 7.41
N ILE A 167 -10.10 2.17 8.23
CA ILE A 167 -11.47 1.77 7.92
C ILE A 167 -12.39 2.98 7.82
N VAL A 168 -12.31 3.91 8.77
CA VAL A 168 -13.11 5.15 8.73
C VAL A 168 -12.82 5.96 7.47
N LEU A 169 -11.54 6.12 7.10
CA LEU A 169 -11.17 6.83 5.87
C LEU A 169 -11.68 6.14 4.61
N ILE A 170 -11.62 4.81 4.55
CA ILE A 170 -12.15 4.02 3.43
C ILE A 170 -13.68 4.20 3.35
N LEU A 171 -14.40 4.14 4.47
CA LEU A 171 -15.85 4.35 4.50
C LEU A 171 -16.23 5.74 4.02
N ILE A 172 -15.53 6.79 4.47
CA ILE A 172 -15.74 8.17 4.01
C ILE A 172 -15.50 8.27 2.50
N PHE A 173 -14.40 7.69 2.01
CA PHE A 173 -14.09 7.69 0.58
C PHE A 173 -15.16 6.99 -0.26
N VAL A 174 -15.63 5.82 0.18
CA VAL A 174 -16.71 5.08 -0.49
C VAL A 174 -18.01 5.87 -0.50
N ILE A 175 -18.39 6.50 0.61
CA ILE A 175 -19.60 7.33 0.68
C ILE A 175 -19.51 8.50 -0.29
N ILE A 176 -18.37 9.22 -0.32
CA ILE A 176 -18.15 10.33 -1.27
C ILE A 176 -18.22 9.82 -2.71
N ALA A 177 -17.57 8.71 -3.03
CA ALA A 177 -17.59 8.13 -4.37
C ALA A 177 -19.01 7.72 -4.81
N LEU A 178 -19.83 7.19 -3.90
CA LEU A 178 -21.23 6.87 -4.17
C LEU A 178 -22.07 8.13 -4.41
N ILE A 179 -21.92 9.17 -3.58
CA ILE A 179 -22.65 10.44 -3.75
C ILE A 179 -22.30 11.09 -5.10
N LEU A 180 -21.02 11.17 -5.42
CA LEU A 180 -20.55 11.73 -6.69
C LEU A 180 -20.99 10.86 -7.88
N GLY A 181 -20.92 9.53 -7.75
CA GLY A 181 -21.35 8.60 -8.79
C GLY A 181 -22.85 8.70 -9.09
N VAL A 182 -23.69 8.79 -8.06
CA VAL A 182 -25.14 9.02 -8.20
C VAL A 182 -25.39 10.40 -8.84
N GLY A 183 -24.74 11.46 -8.38
CA GLY A 183 -24.89 12.80 -8.97
C GLY A 183 -24.49 12.85 -10.45
N LEU A 184 -23.40 12.18 -10.81
CA LEU A 184 -22.95 12.06 -12.19
C LEU A 184 -23.96 11.27 -13.04
N LEU A 185 -24.50 10.16 -12.51
CA LEU A 185 -25.51 9.36 -13.18
C LEU A 185 -26.81 10.15 -13.40
N SER A 186 -27.27 10.90 -12.40
CA SER A 186 -28.45 11.77 -12.51
C SER A 186 -28.26 12.88 -13.55
N TYR A 187 -27.05 13.45 -13.64
CA TYR A 187 -26.70 14.43 -14.68
C TYR A 187 -26.77 13.84 -16.10
N PHE A 188 -26.24 12.63 -16.32
CA PHE A 188 -26.25 11.99 -17.64
C PHE A 188 -27.61 11.42 -18.06
N THR A 189 -28.44 11.03 -17.10
CA THR A 189 -29.77 10.45 -17.37
C THR A 189 -30.88 11.49 -17.43
N GLY A 190 -30.59 12.76 -17.13
CA GLY A 190 -31.60 13.82 -17.08
C GLY A 190 -32.60 13.63 -15.93
N LEU A 191 -32.30 12.77 -14.95
CA LEU A 191 -33.05 12.60 -13.70
C LEU A 191 -32.80 13.80 -12.77
N ASN A 192 -33.10 15.01 -13.25
CA ASN A 192 -33.13 16.23 -12.47
C ASN A 192 -34.56 16.78 -12.47
N ALA A 193 -35.47 16.09 -11.77
CA ALA A 193 -36.66 16.68 -11.15
C ALA A 193 -37.41 15.56 -10.42
N VAL A 194 -37.35 15.58 -9.10
CA VAL A 194 -38.46 15.40 -8.13
C VAL A 194 -37.80 15.05 -6.79
N THR A 195 -37.36 16.09 -6.08
CA THR A 195 -37.62 16.35 -4.65
C THR A 195 -36.94 17.66 -4.28
#